data_AF-A0A0G3GNL2-F1
#
_entry.id   AF-A0A0G3GNL2-F1
#
_cell.length_a   1.000
_cell.length_b   1.000
_cell.length_c   1.000
_cell.angle_alpha   90.00
_cell.angle_beta   90.00
_cell.angle_gamma   90.00
#
_symmetry.space_group_name_H-M   'P 1'
#
loop_
_entity.id
_entity.type
_entity.pdbx_description
1 polymer ?
#
loop_
_entity_poly.entity_id
_entity_poly.type
_entity_poly.pdbx_seq_one_letter_code
_entity_poly.pdbx_strand_id
1 'polypeptide(L)'
;MDGQSGQGCATRPTQPDLNYVNKIIDAVEVMSRALEIGEWERSMTHLSLLPFLVEEAAEFADAVRAHHQHATADSERELKNELSDVLLQVLFHAELARRRGAFDIGDVAQAFVDKLQARAPYLFDGTSEIVQVAEQERLWQLGKQRQQ
;
A
#
# COMPACT_ATOMS: atom_id res chain seq x y z
N MET A 1 -1.49 -19.39 49.67
CA MET A 1 -2.00 -18.25 48.88
C MET A 1 -1.02 -18.04 47.75
N ASP A 2 -1.25 -18.87 46.73
CA ASP A 2 -1.29 -18.55 45.31
C ASP A 2 -0.13 -17.76 44.70
N GLY A 3 0.61 -18.48 43.86
CA GLY A 3 1.34 -17.87 42.75
C GLY A 3 0.41 -17.62 41.57
N GLN A 4 0.86 -16.73 40.68
CA GLN A 4 0.98 -17.00 39.25
C GLN A 4 1.64 -15.79 38.60
N SER A 5 2.83 -16.07 38.09
CA SER A 5 3.57 -15.33 37.08
C SER A 5 2.70 -15.03 35.86
N GLY A 6 2.44 -13.75 35.60
CA GLY A 6 1.83 -13.27 34.36
C GLY A 6 2.83 -13.35 33.22
N GLN A 7 2.79 -14.44 32.45
CA GLN A 7 3.42 -14.49 31.13
C GLN A 7 2.59 -13.64 30.17
N GLY A 8 3.15 -12.51 29.74
CA GLY A 8 2.59 -11.67 28.68
C GLY A 8 2.48 -12.49 27.39
N CYS A 9 1.25 -12.61 26.90
CA CYS A 9 0.91 -13.26 25.65
C CYS A 9 1.59 -12.52 24.49
N ALA A 10 2.69 -13.06 23.98
CA ALA A 10 3.28 -12.59 22.72
C ALA A 10 2.29 -12.92 21.59
N THR A 11 1.64 -11.90 21.04
CA THR A 11 0.74 -12.04 19.90
C THR A 11 1.58 -12.42 18.67
N ARG A 12 1.48 -13.69 18.27
CA ARG A 12 2.05 -14.21 17.01
C ARG A 12 1.47 -13.39 15.83
N PRO A 13 2.25 -13.05 14.79
CA PRO A 13 1.67 -12.45 13.59
C PRO A 13 0.62 -13.39 13.03
N THR A 14 -0.61 -12.91 12.89
CA THR A 14 -1.70 -13.64 12.21
C THR A 14 -1.26 -13.89 10.78
N GLN A 15 -1.21 -15.17 10.37
CA GLN A 15 -1.01 -15.53 8.97
C GLN A 15 -1.98 -14.73 8.09
N PRO A 16 -1.56 -14.33 6.88
CA PRO A 16 -2.44 -13.75 5.89
C PRO A 16 -3.76 -14.53 5.80
N ASP A 17 -4.88 -13.86 6.00
CA ASP A 17 -6.16 -14.41 5.55
C ASP A 17 -6.07 -14.54 4.02
N LEU A 18 -5.95 -15.79 3.55
CA LEU A 18 -5.78 -16.12 2.14
C LEU A 18 -6.88 -15.50 1.27
N ASN A 19 -8.03 -15.17 1.84
CA ASN A 19 -9.11 -14.49 1.14
C ASN A 19 -8.72 -13.08 0.65
N TYR A 20 -7.98 -12.29 1.41
CA TYR A 20 -7.56 -10.96 0.92
C TYR A 20 -6.45 -11.08 -0.12
N VAL A 21 -5.55 -12.07 0.01
CA VAL A 21 -4.49 -12.31 -0.98
C VAL A 21 -5.11 -12.63 -2.34
N ASN A 22 -6.13 -13.49 -2.37
CA ASN A 22 -6.86 -13.81 -3.59
C ASN A 22 -7.50 -12.55 -4.22
N LYS A 23 -8.10 -11.66 -3.44
CA LYS A 23 -8.67 -10.40 -3.98
C LYS A 23 -7.63 -9.49 -4.64
N ILE A 24 -6.41 -9.46 -4.11
CA ILE A 24 -5.31 -8.71 -4.73
C ILE A 24 -4.87 -9.39 -6.04
N ILE A 25 -4.78 -10.72 -6.05
CA ILE A 25 -4.50 -11.49 -7.27
C ILE A 25 -5.57 -11.19 -8.34
N ASP A 26 -6.85 -11.25 -7.98
CA ASP A 26 -7.96 -10.94 -8.87
C ASP A 26 -7.83 -9.54 -9.49
N ALA A 27 -7.45 -8.53 -8.68
CA ALA A 27 -7.25 -7.16 -9.17
C ALA A 27 -6.09 -7.06 -10.19
N VAL A 28 -4.99 -7.77 -9.94
CA VAL A 28 -3.85 -7.85 -10.87
C VAL A 28 -4.25 -8.54 -12.18
N GLU A 29 -5.01 -9.63 -12.09
CA GLU A 29 -5.51 -10.36 -13.26
C GLU A 29 -6.48 -9.51 -14.09
N VAL A 30 -7.39 -8.78 -13.44
CA VAL A 30 -8.32 -7.85 -14.11
C VAL A 30 -7.55 -6.76 -14.86
N MET A 31 -6.53 -6.14 -14.24
CA MET A 31 -5.71 -5.13 -14.92
C MET A 31 -4.94 -5.72 -16.10
N SER A 32 -4.33 -6.90 -15.93
CA SER A 32 -3.65 -7.60 -17.02
C SER A 32 -4.61 -7.89 -18.18
N ARG A 33 -5.83 -8.35 -17.87
CA ARG A 33 -6.88 -8.59 -18.87
C ARG A 33 -7.32 -7.30 -19.56
N ALA A 34 -7.48 -6.21 -18.81
CA ALA A 34 -7.87 -4.91 -19.36
C ALA A 34 -6.89 -4.44 -20.44
N LEU A 35 -5.57 -4.49 -20.19
CA LEU A 35 -4.58 -4.16 -21.22
C LEU A 35 -4.41 -5.23 -22.31
N GLU A 36 -5.01 -6.41 -22.16
CA GLU A 36 -5.05 -7.43 -23.21
C GLU A 36 -6.13 -7.10 -24.25
N ILE A 37 -7.33 -6.75 -23.80
CA ILE A 37 -8.52 -6.61 -24.66
C ILE A 37 -9.04 -5.20 -24.86
N GLY A 38 -8.71 -4.28 -23.96
CA GLY A 38 -9.23 -2.92 -23.95
C GLY A 38 -8.46 -2.00 -24.89
N GLU A 39 -9.16 -1.33 -25.81
CA GLU A 39 -8.53 -0.40 -26.76
C GLU A 39 -7.99 0.84 -26.05
N TRP A 40 -8.79 1.42 -25.14
CA TRP A 40 -8.37 2.57 -24.35
C TRP A 40 -7.18 2.21 -23.46
N GLU A 41 -7.25 1.09 -22.75
CA GLU A 41 -6.22 0.69 -21.81
C GLU A 41 -4.88 0.44 -22.51
N ARG A 42 -4.93 -0.16 -23.71
CA ARG A 42 -3.75 -0.38 -24.55
C ARG A 42 -3.18 0.91 -25.13
N SER A 43 -3.99 1.96 -25.25
CA SER A 43 -3.54 3.27 -25.73
C SER A 43 -2.82 4.08 -24.64
N MET A 44 -2.95 3.69 -23.37
CA MET A 44 -2.35 4.40 -22.25
C MET A 44 -0.83 4.23 -22.17
N THR A 45 -0.18 5.28 -21.66
CA THR A 45 1.23 5.33 -21.30
C THR A 45 1.35 5.86 -19.88
N HIS A 46 2.52 5.72 -19.26
CA HIS A 46 2.76 6.33 -17.93
C HIS A 46 2.47 7.84 -17.94
N LEU A 47 2.77 8.53 -19.04
CA LEU A 47 2.58 9.97 -19.14
C LEU A 47 1.10 10.33 -19.30
N SER A 48 0.35 9.60 -20.15
CA SER A 48 -1.06 9.88 -20.38
C SER A 48 -1.94 9.55 -19.16
N LEU A 49 -1.44 8.73 -18.23
CA LEU A 49 -2.13 8.40 -16.97
C LEU A 49 -1.96 9.45 -15.87
N LEU A 50 -0.95 10.33 -15.96
CA LEU A 50 -0.67 11.31 -14.90
C LEU A 50 -1.85 12.23 -14.56
N PRO A 51 -2.64 12.76 -15.53
CA PRO A 51 -3.79 13.58 -15.19
C PRO A 51 -4.80 12.84 -14.31
N PHE A 52 -5.11 11.58 -14.64
CA PHE A 52 -6.00 10.74 -13.84
C PHE A 52 -5.43 10.51 -12.44
N LEU A 53 -4.15 10.11 -12.32
CA LEU A 53 -3.53 9.92 -11.01
C LEU A 53 -3.56 11.19 -10.13
N VAL A 54 -3.40 12.37 -10.73
CA VAL A 54 -3.49 13.64 -9.98
C VAL A 54 -4.92 13.91 -9.51
N GLU A 55 -5.92 13.60 -10.35
CA GLU A 55 -7.34 13.70 -10.03
C GLU A 55 -7.72 12.73 -8.90
N GLU A 56 -7.47 11.42 -9.06
CA GLU A 56 -7.80 10.39 -8.05
C GLU A 56 -7.12 10.68 -6.69
N ALA A 57 -5.88 11.19 -6.71
CA ALA A 57 -5.18 11.55 -5.48
C ALA A 57 -5.80 12.78 -4.79
N ALA A 58 -6.36 13.72 -5.55
CA ALA A 58 -7.08 14.86 -5.03
C ALA A 58 -8.46 14.45 -4.47
N GLU A 59 -9.18 13.61 -5.19
CA GLU A 59 -10.48 13.07 -4.76
C GLU A 59 -10.35 12.23 -3.49
N PHE A 60 -9.32 11.37 -3.41
CA PHE A 60 -9.00 10.67 -2.16
C PHE A 60 -8.71 11.63 -1.00
N ALA A 61 -7.95 12.70 -1.24
CA ALA A 61 -7.66 13.70 -0.20
C ALA A 61 -8.95 14.42 0.26
N ASP A 62 -9.89 14.68 -0.64
CA ASP A 62 -11.18 15.28 -0.32
C ASP A 62 -12.10 14.32 0.43
N ALA A 63 -12.15 13.03 0.04
CA ALA A 63 -12.88 12.00 0.78
C ALA A 63 -12.37 11.86 2.23
N VAL A 64 -11.05 11.92 2.44
CA VAL A 64 -10.44 11.95 3.79
C VAL A 64 -10.91 13.16 4.60
N ARG A 65 -10.93 14.36 4.00
CA ARG A 65 -11.39 15.58 4.67
C ARG A 65 -12.87 15.48 5.03
N ALA A 66 -13.70 14.99 4.12
CA ALA A 66 -15.14 14.82 4.34
C ALA A 66 -15.41 13.81 5.46
N HIS A 67 -14.75 12.66 5.45
CA HIS A 67 -14.86 11.66 6.52
C HIS A 67 -14.41 12.21 7.88
N HIS A 68 -13.32 12.97 7.92
CA HIS A 68 -12.85 13.60 9.15
C HIS A 68 -13.86 14.59 9.75
N GLN A 69 -14.55 15.36 8.89
CA GLN A 69 -15.60 16.29 9.33
C GLN A 69 -16.84 15.53 9.83
N HIS A 70 -17.28 14.52 9.08
CA HIS A 70 -18.51 13.78 9.35
C HIS A 70 -18.37 12.29 8.99
N ALA A 71 -17.89 11.50 9.96
CA ALA A 71 -17.75 10.07 9.82
C ALA A 71 -19.13 9.38 9.74
N THR A 72 -19.50 9.00 8.51
CA THR A 72 -20.72 8.27 8.17
C THR A 72 -20.38 7.00 7.38
N ALA A 73 -21.32 6.06 7.34
CA ALA A 73 -21.19 4.88 6.48
C ALA A 73 -20.99 5.24 4.99
N ASP A 74 -21.46 6.39 4.55
CA ASP A 74 -21.33 6.87 3.18
C ASP A 74 -19.91 7.41 2.95
N SER A 75 -19.40 8.23 3.87
CA SER A 75 -18.01 8.72 3.81
C SER A 75 -16.96 7.61 3.86
N GLU A 76 -17.23 6.52 4.59
CA GLU A 76 -16.37 5.32 4.63
C GLU A 76 -16.38 4.57 3.29
N ARG A 77 -17.52 4.51 2.62
CA ARG A 77 -17.61 3.91 1.28
C ARG A 77 -16.84 4.76 0.26
N GLU A 78 -16.95 6.08 0.35
CA GLU A 78 -16.22 6.99 -0.52
C GLU A 78 -14.71 6.84 -0.34
N LEU A 79 -14.22 6.87 0.90
CA LEU A 79 -12.81 6.62 1.22
C LEU A 79 -12.27 5.35 0.56
N LYS A 80 -13.03 4.26 0.63
CA LYS A 80 -12.65 2.99 0.02
C LYS A 80 -12.67 3.05 -1.51
N ASN A 81 -13.64 3.74 -2.11
CA ASN A 81 -13.74 3.89 -3.56
C ASN A 81 -12.54 4.68 -4.09
N GLU A 82 -12.30 5.87 -3.56
CA GLU A 82 -11.18 6.72 -3.99
C GLU A 82 -9.82 6.05 -3.78
N LEU A 83 -9.65 5.33 -2.66
CA LEU A 83 -8.42 4.55 -2.45
C LEU A 83 -8.28 3.41 -3.47
N SER A 84 -9.40 2.86 -3.96
CA SER A 84 -9.39 1.85 -5.02
C SER A 84 -9.02 2.45 -6.39
N ASP A 85 -9.36 3.70 -6.66
CA ASP A 85 -8.96 4.41 -7.88
C ASP A 85 -7.47 4.80 -7.84
N VAL A 86 -6.94 5.16 -6.67
CA VAL A 86 -5.48 5.27 -6.48
C VAL A 86 -4.79 3.91 -6.72
N LEU A 87 -5.36 2.81 -6.23
CA LEU A 87 -4.84 1.46 -6.50
C LEU A 87 -4.90 1.11 -7.99
N LEU A 88 -5.98 1.50 -8.70
CA LEU A 88 -6.12 1.33 -10.14
C LEU A 88 -4.91 1.93 -10.87
N GLN A 89 -4.52 3.16 -10.53
CA GLN A 89 -3.35 3.81 -11.12
C GLN A 89 -2.05 3.05 -10.83
N VAL A 90 -1.83 2.59 -9.59
CA VAL A 90 -0.65 1.78 -9.24
C VAL A 90 -0.58 0.51 -10.10
N LEU A 91 -1.69 -0.22 -10.21
CA LEU A 91 -1.77 -1.44 -11.02
C LEU A 91 -1.54 -1.16 -12.51
N PHE A 92 -2.08 -0.05 -13.02
CA PHE A 92 -1.91 0.34 -14.42
C PHE A 92 -0.45 0.61 -14.75
N HIS A 93 0.24 1.38 -13.92
CA HIS A 93 1.67 1.64 -14.09
C HIS A 93 2.50 0.35 -13.94
N ALA A 94 2.18 -0.52 -12.99
CA ALA A 94 2.85 -1.81 -12.84
C ALA A 94 2.67 -2.71 -14.07
N GLU A 95 1.45 -2.81 -14.61
CA GLU A 95 1.16 -3.64 -15.79
C GLU A 95 1.82 -3.09 -17.06
N LEU A 96 1.84 -1.77 -17.26
CA LEU A 96 2.57 -1.13 -18.36
C LEU A 96 4.07 -1.43 -18.28
N ALA A 97 4.66 -1.43 -17.08
CA ALA A 97 6.07 -1.77 -16.88
C ALA A 97 6.34 -3.27 -17.12
N ARG A 98 5.44 -4.14 -16.65
CA ARG A 98 5.54 -5.60 -16.81
C ARG A 98 5.56 -6.00 -18.27
N ARG A 99 4.70 -5.39 -19.09
CA ARG A 99 4.63 -5.63 -20.53
C ARG A 99 5.89 -5.23 -21.30
N ARG A 100 6.69 -4.33 -20.74
CA ARG A 100 8.00 -3.96 -21.29
C ARG A 100 9.14 -4.81 -20.72
N GLY A 101 8.85 -5.76 -19.83
CA GLY A 101 9.86 -6.58 -19.14
C GLY A 101 10.70 -5.80 -18.12
N ALA A 102 10.18 -4.69 -17.59
CA ALA A 102 10.93 -3.83 -16.67
C ALA A 102 10.75 -4.21 -15.20
N PHE A 103 9.50 -4.16 -14.70
CA PHE A 103 9.11 -4.55 -13.35
C PHE A 103 7.60 -4.79 -13.30
N ASP A 104 7.10 -5.47 -12.27
CA ASP A 104 5.67 -5.67 -12.01
C ASP A 104 5.23 -5.20 -10.62
N ILE A 105 3.98 -5.49 -10.24
CA ILE A 105 3.42 -5.10 -8.95
C ILE A 105 4.12 -5.78 -7.76
N GLY A 106 4.65 -6.99 -7.97
CA GLY A 106 5.46 -7.70 -6.98
C GLY A 106 6.78 -6.98 -6.72
N ASP A 107 7.45 -6.50 -7.77
CA ASP A 107 8.65 -5.68 -7.62
C ASP A 107 8.36 -4.36 -6.89
N VAL A 108 7.22 -3.71 -7.17
CA VAL A 108 6.79 -2.49 -6.44
C VAL A 108 6.57 -2.79 -4.95
N ALA A 109 5.92 -3.91 -4.63
CA ALA A 109 5.71 -4.35 -3.25
C ALA A 109 7.04 -4.67 -2.55
N GLN A 110 7.96 -5.36 -3.23
CA GLN A 110 9.28 -5.66 -2.69
C GLN A 110 10.08 -4.38 -2.42
N ALA A 111 10.08 -3.43 -3.36
CA ALA A 111 10.73 -2.13 -3.18
C ALA A 111 10.15 -1.32 -2.00
N PHE A 112 8.86 -1.49 -1.70
CA PHE A 112 8.25 -0.93 -0.49
C PHE A 112 8.78 -1.60 0.79
N VAL A 113 8.84 -2.93 0.81
CA VAL A 113 9.39 -3.70 1.95
C VAL A 113 10.85 -3.35 2.20
N ASP A 114 11.70 -3.36 1.17
CA ASP A 114 13.13 -3.02 1.28
C ASP A 114 13.33 -1.59 1.82
N LYS A 115 12.49 -0.66 1.37
CA LYS A 115 12.48 0.72 1.87
C LYS A 115 12.15 0.79 3.36
N LEU A 116 11.16 0.02 3.82
CA LEU A 116 10.81 -0.02 5.25
C LEU A 116 11.86 -0.78 6.07
N GLN A 117 12.47 -1.84 5.57
CA GLN A 117 13.59 -2.49 6.26
C GLN A 117 14.75 -1.51 6.51
N ALA A 118 15.02 -0.64 5.54
CA ALA A 118 16.08 0.35 5.67
C ALA A 118 15.72 1.55 6.57
N ARG A 119 14.45 2.00 6.56
CA ARG A 119 14.03 3.27 7.20
C ARG A 119 13.23 3.10 8.49
N ALA A 120 12.70 1.90 8.72
CA ALA A 120 11.92 1.51 9.89
C ALA A 120 12.27 0.06 10.31
N PRO A 121 13.54 -0.24 10.64
CA PRO A 121 14.01 -1.59 10.94
C PRO A 121 13.29 -2.24 12.13
N TYR A 122 12.74 -1.43 13.05
CA TYR A 122 11.93 -1.89 14.18
C TYR A 122 10.67 -2.67 13.77
N LEU A 123 10.22 -2.57 12.52
CA LEU A 123 9.14 -3.41 11.99
C LEU A 123 9.58 -4.86 11.72
N PHE A 124 10.88 -5.15 11.73
CA PHE A 124 11.46 -6.42 11.26
C PHE A 124 12.42 -7.09 12.25
N ASP A 125 12.93 -6.36 13.25
CA ASP A 125 13.97 -6.84 14.17
C ASP A 125 13.44 -7.48 15.47
N GLY A 126 12.12 -7.69 15.57
CA GLY A 126 11.48 -8.27 16.75
C GLY A 126 11.19 -7.27 17.87
N THR A 127 11.31 -5.96 17.62
CA THR A 127 10.83 -4.92 18.53
C THR A 127 9.36 -5.17 18.90
N SER A 128 9.09 -5.30 20.21
CA SER A 128 7.75 -5.57 20.75
C SER A 128 7.10 -4.36 21.43
N GLU A 129 7.87 -3.32 21.70
CA GLU A 129 7.42 -2.11 22.39
C GLU A 129 7.08 -0.99 21.40
N ILE A 130 6.27 -0.03 21.84
CA ILE A 130 5.93 1.15 21.04
C ILE A 130 7.19 2.01 20.83
N VAL A 131 7.61 2.13 19.57
CA VAL A 131 8.71 3.02 19.17
C VAL A 131 8.23 4.46 19.14
N GLN A 132 8.92 5.34 19.86
CA GLN A 132 8.56 6.76 19.96
C GLN A 132 8.78 7.49 18.64
N VAL A 133 7.92 8.47 18.33
CA VAL A 133 7.94 9.24 17.07
C VAL A 133 9.32 9.81 16.76
N ALA A 134 9.98 10.41 17.76
CA ALA A 134 11.32 10.99 17.57
C ALA A 134 12.35 9.96 17.08
N GLU A 135 12.25 8.70 17.53
CA GLU A 135 13.13 7.62 17.06
C GLU A 135 12.75 7.16 15.66
N GLN A 136 11.46 7.07 15.34
CA GLN A 136 10.99 6.74 13.98
C GLN A 136 11.49 7.79 12.97
N GLU A 137 11.38 9.08 13.29
CA GLU A 137 11.87 10.17 12.45
C GLU A 137 13.40 10.11 12.26
N ARG A 138 14.15 9.86 13.34
CA ARG A 138 15.60 9.70 13.29
C ARG A 138 16.02 8.55 12.38
N LEU A 139 15.41 7.38 12.55
CA LEU A 139 15.68 6.19 11.71
C LEU A 139 15.33 6.44 10.25
N TRP A 140 14.23 7.13 9.99
CA TRP A 140 13.79 7.45 8.64
C TRP A 140 14.79 8.33 7.89
N GLN A 141 15.32 9.37 8.55
CA GLN A 141 16.34 10.24 7.94
C GLN A 141 17.66 9.49 7.69
N LEU A 142 18.09 8.65 8.63
CA LEU A 142 19.29 7.82 8.46
C LEU A 142 19.14 6.83 7.29
N GLY A 143 17.98 6.18 7.17
CA GLY A 143 17.70 5.25 6.08
C GLY A 143 17.65 5.95 4.72
N LYS A 144 17.13 7.18 4.64
CA LYS A 144 17.17 8.00 3.42
C LYS A 144 18.60 8.31 2.97
N GLN A 145 19.50 8.68 3.88
CA GLN A 145 20.89 9.02 3.55
C GLN A 145 21.69 7.84 2.98
N ARG A 146 21.36 6.61 3.37
CA ARG A 146 22.02 5.39 2.87
C ARG A 146 21.55 4.95 1.48
N GLN A 147 20.47 5.54 0.97
CA GLN A 147 19.82 5.20 -0.31
C GLN A 147 19.94 6.31 -1.36
N GLN A 148 20.74 7.35 -1.09
CA GLN A 148 21.10 8.38 -2.07
C GLN A 148 22.29 7.96 -2.91
#